data_AF-A0A829Y7L1-F1
#
_entry.id   AF-A0A829Y7L1-F1
#
_cell.length_a   1.000
_cell.length_b   1.000
_cell.length_c   1.000
_cell.angle_alpha   90.00
_cell.angle_beta   90.00
_cell.angle_gamma   90.00
#
_symmetry.space_group_name_H-M   'P 1'
#
loop_
_entity.id
_entity.type
_entity.pdbx_description
1 polymer ?
#
loop_
_entity_poly.entity_id
_entity_poly.type
_entity_poly.pdbx_seq_one_letter_code
_entity_poly.pdbx_strand_id
1 'polypeptide(L)'
;MRLPKPFYRLPWRFDVERLRAEVAALPAEAWARHPNDIKGNSAARLISVDGGENDDVNGRMQATAHLQQSPYIRQILASFGVVWSRSRLLRLAPGAIVPEHADINYHWFTRVRLHIPIATRPEVRFYCADQVVHMAAGEAWVFDNWRPHRVENFTTDERIHLVADTSGSANFWQLVAQSDNPAAPVRQVPYIPDRQLSPLMERARLAPVMTPGEIDFLILDLRSELIAQETIPDGRARLVRYHGLLEAFCKDWRQLYALYGDEPDGWPEFVRLRDSIRNASRELSEGLLMRTNRVAAHQVLEGRVLRAMLSLPQQPASAPAPSRARTTKLEAPIFIVSAPRSGSTLLFETLAASSQLCTVGGEAHWLVEGIESLRPGAPGVDSNRLTAEHASDAIADDIRQEILSRLRDHTGQPLPEPGQRWFLEKTPKNSLRIPFFNRIFPDARFVFLWRDPRENISSIIEAWRSGQWRTYPKLDGFDGPWSMLLPPGWRGMNGRPLAEIAAWQWDRTNAHILDDLQRLGAERWAVVEYANLLRDPAATVARLCEFLRLPVDSALAERLSAPLPPSRYTLTAPAADKWRTNEAQIAPVLPSVQATWDRLRALS
;
A
#
# COMPACT_ATOMS: atom_id res chain seq x y z
N MET A 1 -10.64 -8.53 18.41
CA MET A 1 -10.87 -9.74 19.25
C MET A 1 -12.29 -10.19 18.96
N ARG A 2 -12.54 -11.50 18.85
CA ARG A 2 -13.90 -12.04 18.63
C ARG A 2 -14.62 -12.13 19.98
N LEU A 3 -15.83 -11.57 20.09
CA LEU A 3 -16.65 -11.65 21.31
C LEU A 3 -17.96 -12.41 21.05
N PRO A 4 -18.56 -13.07 22.04
CA PRO A 4 -19.83 -13.76 21.85
C PRO A 4 -20.97 -12.85 21.37
N LYS A 5 -21.06 -11.62 21.90
CA LYS A 5 -22.09 -10.63 21.55
C LYS A 5 -21.50 -9.39 20.86
N PRO A 6 -22.29 -8.64 20.06
CA PRO A 6 -21.82 -7.41 19.42
C PRO A 6 -21.43 -6.31 20.39
N PHE A 7 -22.19 -6.09 21.47
CA PHE A 7 -21.96 -5.00 22.44
C PHE A 7 -22.04 -5.48 23.89
N TYR A 8 -21.30 -4.80 24.75
CA TYR A 8 -21.25 -4.99 26.19
C TYR A 8 -21.27 -3.62 26.87
N ARG A 9 -22.34 -3.30 27.61
CA ARG A 9 -22.38 -2.10 28.46
C ARG A 9 -21.88 -2.45 29.85
N LEU A 10 -20.72 -1.93 30.22
CA LEU A 10 -20.12 -2.17 31.52
C LEU A 10 -20.92 -1.44 32.61
N PRO A 11 -21.06 -2.02 33.82
CA PRO A 11 -21.77 -1.40 34.95
C PRO A 11 -20.93 -0.30 35.63
N TRP A 12 -20.27 0.58 34.85
CA TRP A 12 -19.44 1.67 35.36
C TRP A 12 -19.95 3.02 34.83
N ARG A 13 -19.82 4.06 35.64
CA ARG A 13 -20.25 5.43 35.30
C ARG A 13 -19.20 6.45 35.72
N PHE A 14 -19.08 7.50 34.90
CA PHE A 14 -18.07 8.55 35.03
C PHE A 14 -18.72 9.94 35.07
N ASP A 15 -18.01 10.90 35.66
CA ASP A 15 -18.36 12.32 35.73
C ASP A 15 -18.21 12.96 34.34
N VAL A 16 -19.33 13.11 33.65
CA VAL A 16 -19.40 13.61 32.27
C VAL A 16 -18.95 15.07 32.19
N GLU A 17 -19.32 15.90 33.16
CA GLU A 17 -19.00 17.32 33.14
C GLU A 17 -17.50 17.54 33.32
N ARG A 18 -16.87 16.76 34.21
CA ARG A 18 -15.41 16.80 34.33
C ARG A 18 -14.70 16.32 33.06
N LEU A 19 -15.17 15.25 32.43
CA LEU A 19 -14.61 14.76 31.17
C LEU A 19 -14.73 15.80 30.05
N ARG A 20 -15.90 16.45 29.92
CA ARG A 20 -16.13 17.53 28.94
C ARG A 20 -15.20 18.71 29.18
N ALA A 21 -15.01 19.10 30.44
CA ALA A 21 -14.08 20.17 30.79
C ALA A 21 -12.63 19.85 30.39
N GLU A 22 -12.15 18.62 30.63
CA GLU A 22 -10.80 18.21 30.21
C GLU A 22 -10.64 18.15 28.68
N VAL A 23 -11.66 17.66 27.97
CA VAL A 23 -11.67 17.64 26.50
C VAL A 23 -11.66 19.06 25.92
N ALA A 24 -12.45 19.97 26.48
CA ALA A 24 -12.52 21.37 26.04
C ALA A 24 -11.24 22.16 26.32
N ALA A 25 -10.45 21.74 27.32
CA ALA A 25 -9.15 22.34 27.65
C ALA A 25 -8.02 21.91 26.71
N LEU A 26 -8.23 20.89 25.87
CA LEU A 26 -7.22 20.49 24.88
C LEU A 26 -7.09 21.55 23.78
N PRO A 27 -5.86 21.91 23.39
CA PRO A 27 -5.66 22.91 22.37
C PRO A 27 -6.04 22.35 20.98
N ALA A 28 -6.31 23.23 20.02
CA ALA A 28 -6.82 22.82 18.71
C ALA A 28 -5.85 21.90 17.95
N GLU A 29 -4.55 22.12 18.11
CA GLU A 29 -3.47 21.31 17.53
C GLU A 29 -3.40 19.87 18.07
N ALA A 30 -4.00 19.59 19.23
CA ALA A 30 -4.11 18.22 19.75
C ALA A 30 -4.94 17.33 18.82
N TRP A 31 -5.81 17.93 17.99
CA TRP A 31 -6.73 17.21 17.12
C TRP A 31 -6.17 17.04 15.72
N ALA A 32 -5.37 15.99 15.52
CA ALA A 32 -4.92 15.59 14.19
C ALA A 32 -5.98 14.73 13.47
N ARG A 33 -5.95 14.75 12.13
CA ARG A 33 -6.80 13.88 11.31
C ARG A 33 -6.63 12.41 11.70
N HIS A 34 -7.71 11.65 11.58
CA HIS A 34 -7.64 10.21 11.78
C HIS A 34 -6.77 9.57 10.68
N PRO A 35 -5.95 8.53 10.98
CA PRO A 35 -5.03 7.92 10.00
C PRO A 35 -5.67 7.40 8.72
N ASN A 36 -6.96 7.06 8.78
CA ASN A 36 -7.73 6.55 7.65
C ASN A 36 -8.35 7.69 6.79
N ASP A 37 -8.00 8.96 7.07
CA ASP A 37 -8.48 10.20 6.40
C ASP A 37 -10.00 10.28 6.18
N ILE A 38 -10.78 9.67 7.07
CA ILE A 38 -12.24 9.73 7.02
C ILE A 38 -12.66 11.18 7.29
N LYS A 39 -13.35 11.79 6.31
CA LYS A 39 -13.82 13.18 6.40
C LYS A 39 -14.62 13.41 7.70
N GLY A 40 -14.20 14.40 8.47
CA GLY A 40 -14.84 14.75 9.75
C GLY A 40 -14.42 13.86 10.93
N ASN A 41 -13.47 12.95 10.77
CA ASN A 41 -12.92 12.13 11.85
C ASN A 41 -11.54 12.65 12.27
N SER A 42 -11.39 13.00 13.55
CA SER A 42 -10.15 13.51 14.14
C SER A 42 -9.89 12.85 15.48
N ALA A 43 -8.64 12.85 15.92
CA ALA A 43 -8.25 12.23 17.18
C ALA A 43 -7.19 13.02 17.93
N ALA A 44 -7.30 13.04 19.25
CA ALA A 44 -6.23 13.48 20.14
C ALA A 44 -5.61 12.26 20.81
N ARG A 45 -4.30 12.05 20.60
CA ARG A 45 -3.59 10.86 21.10
C ARG A 45 -3.34 11.04 22.59
N LEU A 46 -3.57 9.98 23.37
CA LEU A 46 -3.40 9.99 24.83
C LEU A 46 -2.30 9.02 25.26
N ILE A 47 -2.31 7.80 24.71
CA ILE A 47 -1.24 6.81 24.87
C ILE A 47 -0.80 6.36 23.47
N SER A 48 0.49 6.48 23.19
CA SER A 48 1.13 6.18 21.90
C SER A 48 2.53 5.60 22.11
N VAL A 49 3.16 5.13 21.04
CA VAL A 49 4.55 4.66 21.10
C VAL A 49 5.45 5.84 21.47
N ASP A 50 6.23 5.64 22.53
CA ASP A 50 7.15 6.61 23.11
C ASP A 50 6.52 7.97 23.47
N GLY A 51 5.18 8.03 23.58
CA GLY A 51 4.43 9.23 23.97
C GLY A 51 4.40 10.31 22.89
N GLY A 52 4.75 9.98 21.65
CA GLY A 52 4.78 10.91 20.52
C GLY A 52 3.42 11.05 19.81
N GLU A 53 3.36 11.98 18.86
CA GLU A 53 2.22 12.16 17.94
C GLU A 53 2.30 11.15 16.78
N ASN A 54 2.09 9.87 17.09
CA ASN A 54 2.13 8.78 16.12
C ASN A 54 0.94 7.82 16.27
N ASP A 55 0.78 6.98 15.25
CA ASP A 55 -0.22 5.93 15.21
C ASP A 55 0.35 4.52 15.31
N ASP A 56 1.59 4.41 15.79
CA ASP A 56 2.31 3.15 15.90
C ASP A 56 1.68 2.25 16.98
N VAL A 57 1.74 0.94 16.72
CA VAL A 57 1.23 -0.12 17.61
C VAL A 57 2.35 -1.02 18.15
N ASN A 58 3.54 -0.94 17.54
CA ASN A 58 4.71 -1.70 17.96
C ASN A 58 5.73 -0.75 18.58
N GLY A 59 5.99 -0.94 19.87
CA GLY A 59 6.88 -0.08 20.63
C GLY A 59 6.43 0.04 22.08
N ARG A 60 7.17 0.83 22.85
CA ARG A 60 6.84 1.05 24.27
C ARG A 60 5.75 2.10 24.37
N MET A 61 4.60 1.76 24.94
CA MET A 61 3.50 2.71 25.12
C MET A 61 3.80 3.67 26.27
N GLN A 62 3.63 4.97 26.02
CA GLN A 62 3.83 6.03 27.01
C GLN A 62 2.73 7.09 26.91
N ALA A 63 2.52 7.82 28.01
CA ALA A 63 1.55 8.89 28.08
C ALA A 63 2.05 10.12 27.30
N THR A 64 1.23 10.59 26.37
CA THR A 64 1.46 11.87 25.67
C THR A 64 1.33 13.07 26.62
N ALA A 65 1.77 14.24 26.17
CA ALA A 65 1.57 15.50 26.91
C ALA A 65 0.07 15.76 27.20
N HIS A 66 -0.81 15.43 26.26
CA HIS A 66 -2.26 15.59 26.42
C HIS A 66 -2.84 14.73 27.54
N LEU A 67 -2.40 13.48 27.67
CA LEU A 67 -2.81 12.62 28.80
C LEU A 67 -2.24 13.11 30.13
N GLN A 68 -0.99 13.60 30.16
CA GLN A 68 -0.38 14.14 31.38
C GLN A 68 -1.18 15.32 31.95
N GLN A 69 -1.76 16.16 31.07
CA GLN A 69 -2.59 17.31 31.40
C GLN A 69 -4.07 16.96 31.68
N SER A 70 -4.46 15.69 31.54
CA SER A 70 -5.85 15.22 31.72
C SER A 70 -5.98 14.33 32.98
N PRO A 71 -6.01 14.91 34.20
CA PRO A 71 -5.93 14.14 35.44
C PRO A 71 -7.12 13.21 35.64
N TYR A 72 -8.33 13.56 35.21
CA TYR A 72 -9.47 12.68 35.36
C TYR A 72 -9.44 11.52 34.35
N ILE A 73 -9.08 11.78 33.08
CA ILE A 73 -8.85 10.71 32.10
C ILE A 73 -7.81 9.70 32.63
N ARG A 74 -6.73 10.18 33.26
CA ARG A 74 -5.74 9.31 33.91
C ARG A 74 -6.33 8.47 35.05
N GLN A 75 -7.16 9.07 35.91
CA GLN A 75 -7.84 8.34 36.98
C GLN A 75 -8.79 7.26 36.44
N ILE A 76 -9.54 7.57 35.38
CA ILE A 76 -10.43 6.62 34.70
C ILE A 76 -9.62 5.44 34.18
N LEU A 77 -8.59 5.68 33.37
CA LEU A 77 -7.76 4.61 32.81
C LEU A 77 -7.11 3.78 33.94
N ALA A 78 -6.59 4.42 34.99
CA ALA A 78 -6.00 3.72 36.13
C ALA A 78 -7.02 2.87 36.91
N SER A 79 -8.29 3.29 36.98
CA SER A 79 -9.31 2.63 37.79
C SER A 79 -9.67 1.21 37.32
N PHE A 80 -9.45 0.90 36.04
CA PHE A 80 -9.66 -0.43 35.47
C PHE A 80 -8.62 -1.46 35.93
N GLY A 81 -7.45 -1.03 36.41
CA GLY A 81 -6.39 -1.94 36.85
C GLY A 81 -5.88 -2.88 35.74
N VAL A 82 -5.96 -2.44 34.47
CA VAL A 82 -5.47 -3.16 33.30
C VAL A 82 -4.27 -2.45 32.70
N VAL A 83 -3.52 -3.18 31.87
CA VAL A 83 -2.46 -2.61 31.05
C VAL A 83 -3.09 -2.06 29.76
N TRP A 84 -2.90 -0.76 29.52
CA TRP A 84 -3.37 -0.08 28.32
C TRP A 84 -2.31 -0.11 27.23
N SER A 85 -2.75 -0.41 26.03
CA SER A 85 -1.99 -0.16 24.82
C SER A 85 -2.25 1.28 24.39
N ARG A 86 -2.75 1.49 23.17
CA ARG A 86 -3.09 2.80 22.65
C ARG A 86 -4.37 3.36 23.26
N SER A 87 -4.39 4.68 23.47
CA SER A 87 -5.59 5.41 23.85
C SER A 87 -5.66 6.77 23.16
N ARG A 88 -6.88 7.24 22.87
CA ARG A 88 -7.13 8.51 22.20
C ARG A 88 -8.55 9.00 22.46
N LEU A 89 -8.78 10.29 22.29
CA LEU A 89 -10.11 10.84 22.08
C LEU A 89 -10.44 10.77 20.59
N LEU A 90 -11.58 10.18 20.23
CA LEU A 90 -12.09 10.13 18.86
C LEU A 90 -13.24 11.11 18.70
N ARG A 91 -13.06 12.11 17.83
CA ARG A 91 -14.06 13.11 17.48
C ARG A 91 -14.59 12.87 16.07
N LEU A 92 -15.91 12.75 15.96
CA LEU A 92 -16.65 12.67 14.71
C LEU A 92 -17.52 13.92 14.54
N ALA A 93 -17.28 14.67 13.47
CA ALA A 93 -17.96 15.92 13.15
C ALA A 93 -19.47 15.73 12.92
N PRO A 94 -20.27 16.81 12.98
CA PRO A 94 -21.67 16.79 12.57
C PRO A 94 -21.84 16.25 11.15
N GLY A 95 -22.81 15.36 10.96
CA GLY A 95 -23.11 14.71 9.67
C GLY A 95 -22.09 13.67 9.19
N ALA A 96 -21.02 13.40 9.92
CA ALA A 96 -19.96 12.49 9.48
C ALA A 96 -20.28 11.02 9.80
N ILE A 97 -19.68 10.13 9.02
CA ILE A 97 -19.86 8.67 9.10
C ILE A 97 -18.47 8.00 9.16
N VAL A 98 -18.33 7.00 10.02
CA VAL A 98 -17.27 6.00 9.92
C VAL A 98 -17.84 4.83 9.13
N PRO A 99 -17.34 4.54 7.91
CA PRO A 99 -17.90 3.51 7.05
C PRO A 99 -17.77 2.11 7.65
N GLU A 100 -18.51 1.16 7.10
CA GLU A 100 -18.48 -0.22 7.56
C GLU A 100 -17.12 -0.87 7.35
N HIS A 101 -16.56 -1.42 8.41
CA HIS A 101 -15.26 -2.08 8.42
C HIS A 101 -15.17 -3.12 9.55
N ALA A 102 -14.05 -3.85 9.59
CA ALA A 102 -13.68 -4.73 10.69
C ALA A 102 -12.20 -4.51 11.05
N ASP A 103 -11.88 -4.62 12.34
CA ASP A 103 -10.50 -4.49 12.84
C ASP A 103 -9.76 -5.81 12.66
N ILE A 104 -9.05 -5.96 11.54
CA ILE A 104 -8.42 -7.23 11.16
C ILE A 104 -6.95 -7.37 11.61
N ASN A 105 -6.28 -6.26 11.92
CA ASN A 105 -4.83 -6.23 12.18
C ASN A 105 -4.42 -6.99 13.46
N TYR A 106 -3.16 -7.43 13.49
CA TYR A 106 -2.56 -8.18 14.62
C TYR A 106 -2.83 -7.53 15.98
N HIS A 107 -2.67 -6.20 16.08
CA HIS A 107 -2.88 -5.44 17.32
C HIS A 107 -4.22 -5.73 17.99
N TRP A 108 -5.30 -5.80 17.21
CA TRP A 108 -6.65 -6.05 17.70
C TRP A 108 -6.99 -7.53 17.83
N PHE A 109 -6.08 -8.44 17.50
CA PHE A 109 -6.37 -9.86 17.61
C PHE A 109 -6.63 -10.27 19.06
N THR A 110 -5.72 -9.86 19.95
CA THR A 110 -5.76 -10.14 21.40
C THR A 110 -6.19 -8.94 22.25
N ARG A 111 -6.52 -7.82 21.62
CA ARG A 111 -6.97 -6.60 22.31
C ARG A 111 -8.42 -6.31 22.01
N VAL A 112 -9.11 -5.86 23.05
CA VAL A 112 -10.45 -5.33 23.02
C VAL A 112 -10.41 -3.82 23.19
N ARG A 113 -11.37 -3.14 22.58
CA ARG A 113 -11.48 -1.69 22.58
C ARG A 113 -12.58 -1.24 23.54
N LEU A 114 -12.19 -0.45 24.54
CA LEU A 114 -13.10 0.25 25.45
C LEU A 114 -13.49 1.60 24.84
N HIS A 115 -14.77 1.94 24.91
CA HIS A 115 -15.34 3.24 24.59
C HIS A 115 -15.97 3.87 25.84
N ILE A 116 -15.66 5.13 26.10
CA ILE A 116 -16.35 5.97 27.09
C ILE A 116 -16.85 7.22 26.35
N PRO A 117 -18.16 7.32 26.05
CA PRO A 117 -18.72 8.50 25.40
C PRO A 117 -18.66 9.73 26.31
N ILE A 118 -18.23 10.87 25.78
CA ILE A 118 -18.07 12.14 26.52
C ILE A 118 -19.05 13.19 25.99
N ALA A 119 -19.05 13.37 24.67
CA ALA A 119 -20.02 14.20 23.95
C ALA A 119 -20.71 13.31 22.91
N THR A 120 -22.03 13.21 22.99
CA THR A 120 -22.85 12.36 22.12
C THR A 120 -24.32 12.74 22.29
N ARG A 121 -25.16 12.43 21.31
CA ARG A 121 -26.61 12.60 21.40
C ARG A 121 -27.36 11.30 21.08
N PRO A 122 -28.59 11.10 21.57
CA PRO A 122 -29.37 9.87 21.37
C PRO A 122 -29.53 9.42 19.92
N GLU A 123 -29.41 10.35 18.96
CA GLU A 123 -29.53 10.08 17.53
C GLU A 123 -28.26 9.46 16.93
N VAL A 124 -27.11 9.54 17.61
CA VAL A 124 -25.87 8.87 17.17
C VAL A 124 -26.06 7.36 17.23
N ARG A 125 -25.78 6.69 16.10
CA ARG A 125 -25.94 5.24 15.97
C ARG A 125 -24.59 4.55 15.77
N PHE A 126 -24.32 3.55 16.62
CA PHE A 126 -23.20 2.63 16.48
C PHE A 126 -23.74 1.26 16.06
N TYR A 127 -23.37 0.80 14.88
CA TYR A 127 -23.76 -0.50 14.33
C TYR A 127 -22.64 -1.51 14.53
N CYS A 128 -22.98 -2.73 14.95
CA CYS A 128 -22.08 -3.88 14.96
C CYS A 128 -22.89 -5.13 14.63
N ALA A 129 -22.54 -5.78 13.52
CA ALA A 129 -23.36 -6.81 12.89
C ALA A 129 -24.83 -6.37 12.73
N ASP A 130 -25.77 -7.11 13.31
CA ASP A 130 -27.22 -6.89 13.25
C ASP A 130 -27.75 -5.95 14.33
N GLN A 131 -26.89 -5.48 15.25
CA GLN A 131 -27.29 -4.62 16.36
C GLN A 131 -26.90 -3.16 16.15
N VAL A 132 -27.72 -2.27 16.68
CA VAL A 132 -27.47 -0.83 16.74
C VAL A 132 -27.71 -0.32 18.16
N VAL A 133 -26.78 0.47 18.67
CA VAL A 133 -26.89 1.09 19.99
C VAL A 133 -26.58 2.58 19.93
N HIS A 134 -27.18 3.33 20.86
CA HIS A 134 -26.65 4.62 21.29
C HIS A 134 -25.84 4.39 22.56
N MET A 135 -24.57 4.80 22.56
CA MET A 135 -23.73 4.76 23.76
C MET A 135 -23.86 6.11 24.48
N ALA A 136 -24.48 6.14 25.67
CA ALA A 136 -24.75 7.39 26.37
C ALA A 136 -23.50 7.96 27.07
N ALA A 137 -23.48 9.27 27.27
CA ALA A 137 -22.37 9.96 27.93
C ALA A 137 -22.10 9.39 29.34
N GLY A 138 -20.83 9.17 29.67
CA GLY A 138 -20.39 8.65 30.96
C GLY A 138 -20.59 7.14 31.15
N GLU A 139 -21.09 6.42 30.15
CA GLU A 139 -21.10 4.95 30.16
C GLU A 139 -19.75 4.37 29.71
N ALA A 140 -19.52 3.08 30.00
CA ALA A 140 -18.41 2.32 29.44
C ALA A 140 -18.93 1.18 28.56
N TRP A 141 -18.33 1.04 27.38
CA TRP A 141 -18.75 0.08 26.37
C TRP A 141 -17.59 -0.68 25.79
N VAL A 142 -17.79 -1.96 25.55
CA VAL A 142 -16.93 -2.83 24.77
C VAL A 142 -17.76 -3.38 23.62
N PHE A 143 -17.16 -3.62 22.47
CA PHE A 143 -17.84 -4.23 21.32
C PHE A 143 -16.92 -5.21 20.59
N ASP A 144 -17.53 -6.11 19.83
CA ASP A 144 -16.79 -7.04 18.97
C ASP A 144 -16.28 -6.33 17.71
N ASN A 145 -15.01 -5.93 17.73
CA ASN A 145 -14.39 -5.26 16.59
C ASN A 145 -14.00 -6.20 15.44
N TRP A 146 -14.15 -7.52 15.59
CA TRP A 146 -14.02 -8.45 14.47
C TRP A 146 -15.24 -8.43 13.55
N ARG A 147 -16.43 -8.17 14.10
CA ARG A 147 -17.66 -8.05 13.32
C ARG A 147 -17.67 -6.74 12.50
N PRO A 148 -18.36 -6.71 11.35
CA PRO A 148 -18.58 -5.47 10.60
C PRO A 148 -19.25 -4.43 11.48
N HIS A 149 -18.70 -3.23 11.51
CA HIS A 149 -19.21 -2.14 12.32
C HIS A 149 -19.03 -0.78 11.63
N ARG A 150 -19.96 0.14 11.92
CA ARG A 150 -19.97 1.52 11.41
C ARG A 150 -20.58 2.47 12.44
N VAL A 151 -20.30 3.76 12.29
CA VAL A 151 -20.83 4.81 13.19
C VAL A 151 -21.39 5.95 12.36
N GLU A 152 -22.59 6.40 12.70
CA GLU A 152 -23.29 7.49 12.02
C GLU A 152 -23.59 8.61 13.03
N ASN A 153 -23.08 9.82 12.76
CA ASN A 153 -23.39 11.02 13.54
C ASN A 153 -24.21 12.01 12.71
N PHE A 154 -25.51 11.75 12.53
CA PHE A 154 -26.42 12.67 11.83
C PHE A 154 -27.00 13.76 12.73
N THR A 155 -26.22 14.20 13.72
CA THR A 155 -26.60 15.29 14.62
C THR A 155 -25.94 16.60 14.19
N THR A 156 -26.36 17.71 14.80
CA THR A 156 -25.72 19.03 14.66
C THR A 156 -24.44 19.17 15.47
N ASP A 157 -24.14 18.21 16.35
CA ASP A 157 -23.07 18.30 17.32
C ASP A 157 -21.96 17.30 17.01
N GLU A 158 -20.77 17.58 17.52
CA GLU A 158 -19.67 16.62 17.48
C GLU A 158 -19.90 15.47 18.47
N ARG A 159 -19.46 14.27 18.07
CA ARG A 159 -19.41 13.09 18.94
C ARG A 159 -17.97 12.85 19.36
N ILE A 160 -17.70 12.83 20.66
CA ILE A 160 -16.38 12.56 21.24
C ILE A 160 -16.45 11.37 22.20
N HIS A 161 -15.64 10.34 21.94
CA HIS A 161 -15.45 9.21 22.85
C HIS A 161 -13.98 9.10 23.25
N LEU A 162 -13.71 8.84 24.53
CA LEU A 162 -12.44 8.26 24.95
C LEU A 162 -12.40 6.79 24.53
N VAL A 163 -11.33 6.41 23.85
CA VAL A 163 -11.11 5.05 23.37
C VAL A 163 -9.77 4.55 23.89
N ALA A 164 -9.75 3.31 24.38
CA ALA A 164 -8.53 2.69 24.88
C ALA A 164 -8.52 1.19 24.59
N ASP A 165 -7.39 0.68 24.08
CA ASP A 165 -7.20 -0.72 23.72
C ASP A 165 -6.48 -1.46 24.85
N THR A 166 -6.95 -2.66 25.22
CA THR A 166 -6.32 -3.51 26.26
C THR A 166 -6.55 -5.00 25.95
N SER A 167 -5.65 -5.88 26.42
CA SER A 167 -5.94 -7.33 26.47
C SER A 167 -6.92 -7.69 27.59
N GLY A 168 -7.10 -6.80 28.55
CA GLY A 168 -7.83 -7.06 29.79
C GLY A 168 -7.04 -7.92 30.79
N SER A 169 -7.59 -8.00 32.00
CA SER A 169 -7.21 -8.93 33.06
C SER A 169 -8.41 -9.85 33.38
N ALA A 170 -8.22 -10.88 34.21
CA ALA A 170 -9.35 -11.72 34.66
C ALA A 170 -10.47 -10.87 35.29
N ASN A 171 -10.12 -9.86 36.11
CA ASN A 171 -11.09 -8.95 36.72
C ASN A 171 -11.82 -8.10 35.67
N PHE A 172 -11.12 -7.64 34.64
CA PHE A 172 -11.76 -6.91 33.52
C PHE A 172 -12.75 -7.81 32.77
N TRP A 173 -12.40 -9.06 32.50
CA TRP A 173 -13.31 -9.98 31.80
C TRP A 173 -14.49 -10.43 32.67
N GLN A 174 -14.32 -10.53 33.99
CA GLN A 174 -15.44 -10.68 34.93
C GLN A 174 -16.36 -9.47 34.89
N LEU A 175 -15.81 -8.25 34.83
CA LEU A 175 -16.60 -7.03 34.64
C LEU A 175 -17.37 -7.04 33.31
N VAL A 176 -16.73 -7.43 32.21
CA VAL A 176 -17.39 -7.57 30.90
C VAL A 176 -18.51 -8.62 30.96
N ALA A 177 -18.29 -9.74 31.64
CA ALA A 177 -19.31 -10.78 31.81
C ALA A 177 -20.52 -10.33 32.65
N GLN A 178 -20.36 -9.31 33.50
CA GLN A 178 -21.47 -8.68 34.23
C GLN A 178 -22.23 -7.65 33.39
N SER A 179 -21.81 -7.38 32.16
CA SER A 179 -22.60 -6.56 31.24
C SER A 179 -23.96 -7.20 31.00
N ASP A 180 -24.99 -6.37 30.88
CA ASP A 180 -26.39 -6.79 30.75
C ASP A 180 -27.00 -7.49 31.99
N ASN A 181 -26.27 -7.65 33.11
CA ASN A 181 -26.88 -8.05 34.37
C ASN A 181 -27.59 -6.84 35.01
N PRO A 182 -28.93 -6.77 35.00
CA PRO A 182 -29.65 -5.62 35.56
C PRO A 182 -29.48 -5.48 37.07
N ALA A 183 -29.06 -6.56 37.76
CA ALA A 183 -28.78 -6.56 39.19
C ALA A 183 -27.31 -6.23 39.52
N ALA A 184 -26.42 -6.07 38.53
CA ALA A 184 -25.04 -5.71 38.82
C ALA A 184 -24.96 -4.27 39.37
N PRO A 185 -24.30 -4.05 40.52
CA PRO A 185 -24.18 -2.71 41.08
C PRO A 185 -23.36 -1.82 40.16
N VAL A 186 -23.91 -0.67 39.81
CA VAL A 186 -23.22 0.31 38.97
C VAL A 186 -22.15 1.03 39.79
N ARG A 187 -20.88 0.86 39.40
CA ARG A 187 -19.74 1.53 40.03
C ARG A 187 -19.59 2.95 39.51
N GLN A 188 -19.68 3.92 40.41
CA GLN A 188 -19.34 5.31 40.13
C GLN A 188 -17.83 5.52 40.29
N VAL A 189 -17.20 6.18 39.33
CA VAL A 189 -15.78 6.57 39.39
C VAL A 189 -15.71 8.09 39.40
N PRO A 190 -15.81 8.75 40.57
CA PRO A 190 -15.78 10.22 40.64
C PRO A 190 -14.38 10.75 40.36
N TYR A 191 -14.28 12.01 39.97
CA TYR A 191 -13.01 12.73 39.98
C TYR A 191 -12.58 13.01 41.43
N ILE A 192 -11.34 12.68 41.76
CA ILE A 192 -10.75 12.99 43.05
C ILE A 192 -9.72 14.11 42.82
N PRO A 193 -9.97 15.35 43.32
CA PRO A 193 -9.02 16.44 43.22
C PRO A 193 -7.65 16.07 43.78
N ASP A 194 -6.58 16.62 43.17
CA ASP A 194 -5.17 16.44 43.56
C ASP A 194 -4.62 15.00 43.51
N ARG A 195 -5.46 14.00 43.22
CA ARG A 195 -5.04 12.62 43.08
C ARG A 195 -4.44 12.38 41.71
N GLN A 196 -3.12 12.25 41.65
CA GLN A 196 -2.41 11.86 40.43
C GLN A 196 -2.27 10.34 40.36
N LEU A 197 -2.95 9.72 39.40
CA LEU A 197 -2.80 8.30 39.08
C LEU A 197 -2.12 8.14 37.72
N SER A 198 -1.25 7.15 37.60
CA SER A 198 -0.64 6.80 36.31
C SER A 198 -1.22 5.47 35.83
N PRO A 199 -1.89 5.43 34.67
CA PRO A 199 -2.38 4.17 34.11
C PRO A 199 -1.20 3.22 33.81
N LEU A 200 -1.45 1.92 33.95
CA LEU A 200 -0.48 0.91 33.51
C LEU A 200 -0.47 0.88 31.97
N MET A 201 0.71 0.81 31.37
CA MET A 201 0.90 0.88 29.92
C MET A 201 1.78 -0.25 29.41
N GLU A 202 1.51 -0.73 28.19
CA GLU A 202 2.27 -1.81 27.56
C GLU A 202 3.74 -1.42 27.35
N ARG A 203 4.64 -2.29 27.83
CA ARG A 203 6.10 -2.12 27.65
C ARG A 203 6.72 -3.16 26.74
N ALA A 204 6.02 -4.27 26.52
CA ALA A 204 6.47 -5.35 25.67
C ALA A 204 6.54 -4.87 24.22
N ARG A 205 7.61 -5.27 23.53
CA ARG A 205 7.78 -5.07 22.08
C ARG A 205 7.54 -6.40 21.38
N LEU A 206 7.18 -6.35 20.11
CA LEU A 206 7.16 -7.57 19.30
C LEU A 206 8.58 -8.12 19.19
N ALA A 207 8.71 -9.44 19.28
CA ALA A 207 9.98 -10.11 19.01
C ALA A 207 10.40 -9.88 17.55
N PRO A 208 11.71 -9.82 17.24
CA PRO A 208 12.18 -9.69 15.86
C PRO A 208 11.57 -10.75 14.95
N VAL A 209 11.51 -11.99 15.43
CA VAL A 209 10.83 -13.11 14.79
C VAL A 209 9.75 -13.63 15.71
N MET A 210 8.51 -13.69 15.22
CA MET A 210 7.38 -14.22 15.98
C MET A 210 7.52 -15.71 16.24
N THR A 211 7.23 -16.14 17.46
CA THR A 211 7.38 -17.55 17.88
C THR A 211 6.43 -18.47 17.10
N PRO A 212 6.79 -19.75 16.91
CA PRO A 212 5.91 -20.69 16.21
C PRO A 212 4.54 -20.85 16.87
N GLY A 213 4.47 -20.79 18.20
CA GLY A 213 3.20 -20.90 18.93
C GLY A 213 2.24 -19.75 18.65
N GLU A 214 2.74 -18.51 18.55
CA GLU A 214 1.91 -17.36 18.18
C GLU A 214 1.45 -17.46 16.71
N ILE A 215 2.33 -17.89 15.80
CA ILE A 215 1.98 -18.14 14.39
C ILE A 215 0.89 -19.20 14.28
N ASP A 216 1.04 -20.33 14.96
CA ASP A 216 0.04 -21.38 14.97
C ASP A 216 -1.30 -20.84 15.47
N PHE A 217 -1.29 -20.06 16.56
CA PHE A 217 -2.51 -19.50 17.15
C PHE A 217 -3.24 -18.58 16.15
N LEU A 218 -2.52 -17.66 15.51
CA LEU A 218 -3.08 -16.75 14.51
C LEU A 218 -3.61 -17.50 13.28
N ILE A 219 -2.88 -18.51 12.81
CA ILE A 219 -3.26 -19.28 11.62
C ILE A 219 -4.44 -20.20 11.92
N LEU A 220 -4.48 -20.85 13.09
CA LEU A 220 -5.62 -21.66 13.51
C LEU A 220 -6.90 -20.83 13.64
N ASP A 221 -6.80 -19.63 14.21
CA ASP A 221 -7.91 -18.68 14.27
C ASP A 221 -8.42 -18.29 12.87
N LEU A 222 -7.51 -17.85 11.99
CA LEU A 222 -7.84 -17.49 10.61
C LEU A 222 -8.50 -18.67 9.88
N ARG A 223 -7.94 -19.88 10.02
CA ARG A 223 -8.48 -21.09 9.41
C ARG A 223 -9.90 -21.39 9.88
N SER A 224 -10.21 -21.17 11.16
CA SER A 224 -11.56 -21.40 11.70
C SER A 224 -12.63 -20.52 11.05
N GLU A 225 -12.23 -19.37 10.49
CA GLU A 225 -13.12 -18.40 9.84
C GLU A 225 -13.24 -18.55 8.33
N LEU A 226 -12.38 -19.34 7.67
CA LEU A 226 -12.38 -19.41 6.21
C LEU A 226 -13.66 -20.04 5.66
N ILE A 227 -14.24 -19.38 4.68
CA ILE A 227 -15.32 -19.88 3.83
C ILE A 227 -15.01 -19.57 2.37
N ALA A 228 -15.55 -20.37 1.45
CA ALA A 228 -15.57 -20.03 0.03
C ALA A 228 -16.85 -19.26 -0.30
N GLN A 229 -16.76 -18.22 -1.12
CA GLN A 229 -17.94 -17.55 -1.65
C GLN A 229 -18.72 -18.53 -2.56
N GLU A 230 -20.05 -18.53 -2.44
CA GLU A 230 -20.94 -19.50 -3.12
C GLU A 230 -20.83 -19.47 -4.65
N THR A 231 -20.41 -18.35 -5.22
CA THR A 231 -20.35 -18.12 -6.67
C THR A 231 -19.10 -18.68 -7.35
N ILE A 232 -18.17 -19.30 -6.61
CA ILE A 232 -16.88 -19.72 -7.15
C ILE A 232 -16.90 -21.21 -7.52
N PRO A 233 -16.61 -21.57 -8.78
CA PRO A 233 -16.37 -22.95 -9.17
C PRO A 233 -15.25 -23.57 -8.33
N ASP A 234 -15.46 -24.78 -7.83
CA ASP A 234 -14.49 -25.52 -7.00
C ASP A 234 -14.07 -24.83 -5.70
N GLY A 235 -14.92 -23.95 -5.13
CA GLY A 235 -14.64 -23.24 -3.89
C GLY A 235 -14.19 -24.14 -2.73
N ARG A 236 -14.78 -25.33 -2.58
CA ARG A 236 -14.37 -26.32 -1.58
C ARG A 236 -12.94 -26.84 -1.80
N ALA A 237 -12.58 -27.16 -3.05
CA ALA A 237 -11.24 -27.62 -3.37
C ALA A 237 -10.20 -26.52 -3.17
N ARG A 238 -10.54 -25.27 -3.52
CA ARG A 238 -9.70 -24.09 -3.27
C ARG A 238 -9.48 -23.87 -1.77
N LEU A 239 -10.54 -23.97 -0.97
CA LEU A 239 -10.46 -23.86 0.49
C LEU A 239 -9.51 -24.93 1.09
N VAL A 240 -9.60 -26.19 0.63
CA VAL A 240 -8.69 -27.26 1.06
C VAL A 240 -7.23 -26.95 0.69
N ARG A 241 -6.97 -26.51 -0.55
CA ARG A 241 -5.61 -26.11 -0.97
C ARG A 241 -5.07 -24.95 -0.14
N TYR A 242 -5.91 -23.96 0.17
CA TYR A 242 -5.51 -22.82 0.99
C TYR A 242 -5.21 -23.24 2.43
N HIS A 243 -6.00 -24.14 3.04
CA HIS A 243 -5.67 -24.73 4.32
C HIS A 243 -4.31 -25.46 4.30
N GLY A 244 -4.04 -26.24 3.24
CA GLY A 244 -2.76 -26.90 3.05
C GLY A 244 -1.57 -25.94 2.95
N LEU A 245 -1.74 -24.82 2.23
CA LEU A 245 -0.73 -23.74 2.16
C LEU A 245 -0.40 -23.18 3.55
N LEU A 246 -1.43 -22.85 4.33
CA LEU A 246 -1.24 -22.28 5.67
C LEU A 246 -0.58 -23.29 6.63
N GLU A 247 -0.94 -24.57 6.54
CA GLU A 247 -0.31 -25.63 7.35
C GLU A 247 1.14 -25.87 6.98
N ALA A 248 1.48 -25.88 5.69
CA ALA A 248 2.85 -26.00 5.22
C ALA A 248 3.70 -24.84 5.76
N PHE A 249 3.20 -23.61 5.64
CA PHE A 249 3.86 -22.44 6.19
C PHE A 249 4.12 -22.54 7.70
N CYS A 250 3.15 -22.99 8.51
CA CYS A 250 3.37 -23.18 9.96
C CYS A 250 4.48 -24.21 10.25
N LYS A 251 4.59 -25.27 9.44
CA LYS A 251 5.66 -26.29 9.60
C LYS A 251 7.01 -25.71 9.25
N ASP A 252 7.10 -25.02 8.11
CA ASP A 252 8.35 -24.41 7.62
C ASP A 252 8.81 -23.29 8.57
N TRP A 253 7.89 -22.48 9.09
CA TRP A 253 8.21 -21.43 10.06
C TRP A 253 8.78 -22.01 11.35
N ARG A 254 8.19 -23.10 11.85
CA ARG A 254 8.70 -23.81 13.03
C ARG A 254 10.07 -24.43 12.77
N GLN A 255 10.31 -24.96 11.57
CA GLN A 255 11.61 -25.49 11.20
C GLN A 255 12.68 -24.41 11.18
N LEU A 256 12.40 -23.25 10.56
CA LEU A 256 13.31 -22.10 10.57
C LEU A 256 13.56 -21.59 11.99
N TYR A 257 12.52 -21.49 12.82
CA TYR A 257 12.67 -21.08 14.22
C TYR A 257 13.46 -22.08 15.06
N ALA A 258 13.30 -23.39 14.82
CA ALA A 258 14.11 -24.40 15.50
C ALA A 258 15.60 -24.32 15.08
N LEU A 259 15.88 -23.87 13.87
CA LEU A 259 17.24 -23.73 13.33
C LEU A 259 17.92 -22.43 13.79
N TYR A 260 17.22 -21.30 13.72
CA TYR A 260 17.80 -19.96 13.92
C TYR A 260 17.30 -19.23 15.17
N GLY A 261 16.25 -19.70 15.84
CA GLY A 261 15.58 -18.90 16.87
C GLY A 261 15.07 -17.56 16.30
N ASP A 262 15.35 -16.47 17.00
CA ASP A 262 15.14 -15.09 16.53
C ASP A 262 16.46 -14.37 16.17
N GLU A 263 17.55 -15.12 15.96
CA GLU A 263 18.88 -14.58 15.69
C GLU A 263 18.98 -13.88 14.32
N PRO A 264 19.82 -12.83 14.19
CA PRO A 264 19.94 -12.04 12.96
C PRO A 264 20.34 -12.78 11.68
N ASP A 265 21.09 -13.87 11.81
CA ASP A 265 21.55 -14.68 10.67
C ASP A 265 20.40 -15.45 9.98
N GLY A 266 19.34 -15.79 10.73
CA GLY A 266 18.13 -16.43 10.20
C GLY A 266 17.11 -15.49 9.58
N TRP A 267 17.18 -14.17 9.86
CA TRP A 267 16.17 -13.20 9.40
C TRP A 267 15.91 -13.23 7.88
N PRO A 268 16.92 -13.37 7.00
CA PRO A 268 16.67 -13.47 5.55
C PRO A 268 15.80 -14.68 5.16
N GLU A 269 15.92 -15.81 5.84
CA GLU A 269 15.14 -17.02 5.57
C GLU A 269 13.67 -16.83 5.98
N PHE A 270 13.43 -16.22 7.15
CA PHE A 270 12.06 -15.89 7.57
C PHE A 270 11.39 -14.88 6.63
N VAL A 271 12.14 -13.88 6.15
CA VAL A 271 11.66 -12.92 5.15
C VAL A 271 11.29 -13.65 3.85
N ARG A 272 12.14 -14.56 3.38
CA ARG A 272 11.88 -15.35 2.16
C ARG A 272 10.62 -16.22 2.31
N LEU A 273 10.46 -16.87 3.47
CA LEU A 273 9.28 -17.68 3.76
C LEU A 273 8.00 -16.85 3.83
N ARG A 274 8.03 -15.69 4.51
CA ARG A 274 6.92 -14.71 4.52
C ARG A 274 6.47 -14.35 3.11
N ASP A 275 7.43 -13.96 2.27
CA ASP A 275 7.11 -13.41 0.96
C ASP A 275 6.62 -14.51 0.00
N SER A 276 7.12 -15.75 0.18
CA SER A 276 6.60 -16.94 -0.50
C SER A 276 5.11 -17.17 -0.19
N ILE A 277 4.72 -17.27 1.09
CA ILE A 277 3.29 -17.45 1.45
C ILE A 277 2.45 -16.24 1.03
N ARG A 278 2.97 -15.02 1.13
CA ARG A 278 2.26 -13.79 0.70
C ARG A 278 1.86 -13.89 -0.77
N ASN A 279 2.78 -14.31 -1.64
CA ASN A 279 2.53 -14.43 -3.06
C ASN A 279 1.58 -15.59 -3.38
N ALA A 280 1.82 -16.78 -2.81
CA ALA A 280 0.95 -17.94 -2.98
C ALA A 280 -0.49 -17.65 -2.51
N SER A 281 -0.63 -16.87 -1.42
CA SER A 281 -1.93 -16.48 -0.89
C SER A 281 -2.70 -15.56 -1.85
N ARG A 282 -2.05 -14.62 -2.54
CA ARG A 282 -2.73 -13.71 -3.49
C ARG A 282 -3.49 -14.46 -4.59
N GLU A 283 -2.90 -15.55 -5.08
CA GLU A 283 -3.50 -16.38 -6.11
C GLU A 283 -4.56 -17.34 -5.53
N LEU A 284 -4.22 -18.08 -4.48
CA LEU A 284 -5.08 -19.15 -3.96
C LEU A 284 -6.26 -18.67 -3.12
N SER A 285 -6.20 -17.44 -2.58
CA SER A 285 -7.24 -16.87 -1.72
C SER A 285 -8.41 -16.26 -2.49
N GLU A 286 -8.37 -16.17 -3.82
CA GLU A 286 -9.38 -15.46 -4.58
C GLU A 286 -10.78 -15.99 -4.26
N GLY A 287 -11.59 -15.10 -3.69
CA GLY A 287 -12.96 -15.35 -3.24
C GLY A 287 -13.12 -16.32 -2.06
N LEU A 288 -12.03 -16.56 -1.33
CA LEU A 288 -12.07 -17.03 0.05
C LEU A 288 -12.24 -15.83 0.98
N LEU A 289 -13.20 -15.92 1.89
CA LEU A 289 -13.59 -14.84 2.80
C LEU A 289 -13.57 -15.34 4.25
N MET A 290 -13.52 -14.40 5.19
CA MET A 290 -13.86 -14.70 6.58
C MET A 290 -15.37 -14.82 6.75
N ARG A 291 -15.81 -15.81 7.52
CA ARG A 291 -17.23 -16.08 7.78
C ARG A 291 -17.94 -14.90 8.42
N THR A 292 -17.35 -14.33 9.47
CA THR A 292 -18.02 -13.33 10.31
C THR A 292 -18.08 -11.94 9.65
N ASN A 293 -16.99 -11.49 9.04
CA ASN A 293 -16.90 -10.11 8.53
C ASN A 293 -16.75 -9.99 7.01
N ARG A 294 -16.73 -11.12 6.29
CA ARG A 294 -16.64 -11.17 4.83
C ARG A 294 -15.40 -10.50 4.24
N VAL A 295 -14.40 -10.15 5.06
CA VAL A 295 -13.12 -9.64 4.57
C VAL A 295 -12.38 -10.75 3.83
N ALA A 296 -11.68 -10.39 2.75
CA ALA A 296 -10.93 -11.36 1.94
C ALA A 296 -9.82 -12.04 2.76
N ALA A 297 -9.64 -13.34 2.57
CA ALA A 297 -8.70 -14.15 3.34
C ALA A 297 -7.26 -13.63 3.26
N HIS A 298 -6.81 -13.16 2.08
CA HIS A 298 -5.48 -12.57 1.92
C HIS A 298 -5.32 -11.27 2.70
N GLN A 299 -6.34 -10.41 2.74
CA GLN A 299 -6.28 -9.15 3.48
C GLN A 299 -6.13 -9.40 4.99
N VAL A 300 -6.83 -10.40 5.52
CA VAL A 300 -6.68 -10.81 6.92
C VAL A 300 -5.32 -11.45 7.17
N LEU A 301 -4.85 -12.36 6.31
CA LEU A 301 -3.52 -12.96 6.43
C LEU A 301 -2.43 -11.87 6.47
N GLU A 302 -2.49 -10.90 5.55
CA GLU A 302 -1.54 -9.79 5.47
C GLU A 302 -1.56 -8.92 6.73
N GLY A 303 -2.74 -8.44 7.15
CA GLY A 303 -2.87 -7.52 8.29
C GLY A 303 -2.67 -8.18 9.66
N ARG A 304 -3.08 -9.44 9.80
CA ARG A 304 -3.05 -10.18 11.08
C ARG A 304 -1.74 -10.92 11.31
N VAL A 305 -1.11 -11.43 10.26
CA VAL A 305 0.04 -12.33 10.38
C VAL A 305 1.27 -11.73 9.71
N LEU A 306 1.22 -11.52 8.39
CA LEU A 306 2.44 -11.28 7.60
C LEU A 306 3.15 -9.97 7.97
N ARG A 307 2.40 -8.92 8.31
CA ARG A 307 2.97 -7.64 8.76
C ARG A 307 3.55 -7.68 10.17
N ALA A 308 3.02 -8.54 11.04
CA ALA A 308 3.38 -8.55 12.47
C ALA A 308 4.43 -9.60 12.83
N MET A 309 4.55 -10.66 12.02
CA MET A 309 5.42 -11.80 12.35
C MET A 309 6.93 -11.51 12.27
N LEU A 310 7.31 -10.38 11.68
CA LEU A 310 8.70 -9.91 11.65
C LEU A 310 8.76 -8.44 12.08
N SER A 311 9.48 -8.17 13.16
CA SER A 311 9.73 -6.83 13.71
C SER A 311 11.23 -6.56 13.81
N LEU A 312 11.91 -6.64 12.66
CA LEU A 312 13.36 -6.55 12.59
C LEU A 312 13.83 -5.10 12.86
N PRO A 313 14.88 -4.89 13.66
CA PRO A 313 15.49 -3.57 13.84
C PRO A 313 15.87 -2.99 12.48
N GLN A 314 15.49 -1.74 12.23
CA GLN A 314 16.18 -0.93 11.23
C GLN A 314 17.63 -0.80 11.71
N GLN A 315 18.61 -1.25 10.91
CA GLN A 315 20.01 -1.11 11.29
C GLN A 315 20.30 0.37 11.60
N PRO A 316 20.77 0.73 12.80
CA PRO A 316 21.27 2.07 13.04
C PRO A 316 22.47 2.29 12.13
N ALA A 317 22.47 3.41 11.39
CA ALA A 317 23.63 3.84 10.61
C ALA A 317 24.85 3.91 11.53
N SER A 318 25.76 2.95 11.40
CA SER A 318 26.98 2.90 12.21
C SER A 318 27.91 4.06 11.80
N ALA A 319 28.45 4.75 12.80
CA ALA A 319 29.44 5.80 12.61
C ALA A 319 30.72 5.24 11.92
N PRO A 320 31.38 6.00 11.03
CA PRO A 320 32.36 5.43 10.12
C PRO A 320 33.75 5.31 10.75
N ALA A 321 34.39 4.16 10.53
CA ALA A 321 35.85 4.06 10.42
C ALA A 321 36.27 4.50 9.00
N PRO A 322 37.48 5.06 8.81
CA PRO A 322 37.86 5.66 7.54
C PRO A 322 38.35 4.58 6.57
N SER A 323 37.59 4.29 5.50
CA SER A 323 38.12 3.63 4.29
C SER A 323 37.08 3.56 3.16
N ARG A 324 37.27 4.41 2.14
CA ARG A 324 36.78 4.36 0.74
C ARG A 324 35.27 4.06 0.52
N ALA A 325 34.55 5.11 0.15
CA ALA A 325 33.13 5.17 -0.19
C ALA A 325 32.59 3.97 -0.99
N ARG A 326 31.56 3.32 -0.44
CA ARG A 326 30.53 2.57 -1.18
C ARG A 326 29.20 3.24 -0.87
N THR A 327 28.53 3.75 -1.90
CA THR A 327 27.36 4.63 -1.77
C THR A 327 26.09 3.80 -1.65
N THR A 328 25.32 4.03 -0.57
CA THR A 328 23.94 3.53 -0.39
C THR A 328 22.91 4.30 -1.22
N LYS A 329 23.38 5.15 -2.15
CA LYS A 329 22.57 6.08 -2.94
C LYS A 329 22.27 5.50 -4.31
N LEU A 330 21.04 5.65 -4.78
CA LEU A 330 20.68 5.40 -6.18
C LEU A 330 21.30 6.50 -7.05
N GLU A 331 22.50 6.25 -7.56
CA GLU A 331 23.19 7.15 -8.48
C GLU A 331 22.69 6.94 -9.91
N ALA A 332 22.32 8.03 -10.58
CA ALA A 332 21.89 8.08 -11.97
C ALA A 332 20.93 6.95 -12.40
N PRO A 333 19.76 6.80 -11.74
CA PRO A 333 18.79 5.76 -12.08
C PRO A 333 18.31 5.89 -13.53
N ILE A 334 18.08 4.75 -14.17
CA ILE A 334 17.77 4.63 -15.59
C ILE A 334 16.28 4.31 -15.73
N PHE A 335 15.55 5.13 -16.47
CA PHE A 335 14.12 4.95 -16.73
C PHE A 335 13.88 4.69 -18.21
N ILE A 336 13.24 3.57 -18.55
CA ILE A 336 12.77 3.31 -19.92
C ILE A 336 11.37 3.91 -20.08
N VAL A 337 11.23 4.88 -20.98
CA VAL A 337 9.98 5.57 -21.29
C VAL A 337 9.56 5.29 -22.73
N SER A 338 8.26 5.09 -22.96
CA SER A 338 7.68 4.78 -24.27
C SER A 338 6.15 4.90 -24.27
N ALA A 339 5.56 5.03 -25.45
CA ALA A 339 4.12 4.77 -25.60
C ALA A 339 3.77 3.31 -25.24
N PRO A 340 2.56 3.01 -24.75
CA PRO A 340 2.14 1.64 -24.48
C PRO A 340 2.34 0.77 -25.72
N ARG A 341 2.72 -0.50 -25.52
CA ARG A 341 2.88 -1.47 -26.61
C ARG A 341 4.02 -1.16 -27.61
N SER A 342 4.98 -0.30 -27.24
CA SER A 342 6.19 -0.02 -28.04
C SER A 342 7.30 -1.06 -27.92
N GLY A 343 7.14 -2.10 -27.08
CA GLY A 343 8.17 -3.11 -26.84
C GLY A 343 9.14 -2.81 -25.68
N SER A 344 8.79 -1.89 -24.77
CA SER A 344 9.66 -1.51 -23.65
C SER A 344 9.96 -2.64 -22.67
N THR A 345 9.10 -3.65 -22.55
CA THR A 345 9.40 -4.88 -21.81
C THR A 345 10.56 -5.66 -22.42
N LEU A 346 10.60 -5.78 -23.76
CA LEU A 346 11.70 -6.46 -24.46
C LEU A 346 13.04 -5.77 -24.19
N LEU A 347 13.04 -4.44 -24.29
CA LEU A 347 14.24 -3.63 -24.02
C LEU A 347 14.66 -3.74 -22.54
N PHE A 348 13.71 -3.64 -21.61
CA PHE A 348 13.96 -3.80 -20.18
C PHE A 348 14.57 -5.17 -19.86
N GLU A 349 13.97 -6.26 -20.33
CA GLU A 349 14.45 -7.63 -20.08
C GLU A 349 15.82 -7.87 -20.71
N THR A 350 16.14 -7.19 -21.82
CA THR A 350 17.45 -7.28 -22.46
C THR A 350 18.51 -6.57 -21.63
N LEU A 351 18.27 -5.31 -21.23
CA LEU A 351 19.23 -4.56 -20.41
C LEU A 351 19.39 -5.18 -19.01
N ALA A 352 18.30 -5.62 -18.38
CA ALA A 352 18.31 -6.22 -17.05
C ALA A 352 19.13 -7.52 -16.94
N ALA A 353 19.58 -8.10 -18.06
CA ALA A 353 20.53 -9.22 -18.05
C ALA A 353 21.94 -8.83 -17.59
N SER A 354 22.32 -7.54 -17.70
CA SER A 354 23.63 -7.06 -17.27
C SER A 354 23.79 -7.12 -15.75
N SER A 355 24.91 -7.69 -15.30
CA SER A 355 25.34 -7.75 -13.91
C SER A 355 25.60 -6.38 -13.26
N GLN A 356 25.75 -5.34 -14.09
CA GLN A 356 25.93 -3.94 -13.67
C GLN A 356 24.60 -3.23 -13.36
N LEU A 357 23.47 -3.89 -13.59
CA LEU A 357 22.15 -3.33 -13.34
C LEU A 357 21.44 -4.06 -12.20
N CYS A 358 20.60 -3.31 -11.50
CA CYS A 358 19.63 -3.83 -10.55
C CYS A 358 18.24 -3.27 -10.87
N THR A 359 17.19 -4.00 -10.50
CA THR A 359 15.79 -3.64 -10.78
C THR A 359 14.92 -3.93 -9.56
N VAL A 360 13.60 -3.74 -9.67
CA VAL A 360 12.64 -4.24 -8.67
C VAL A 360 11.96 -5.57 -9.08
N GLY A 361 12.51 -6.25 -10.09
CA GLY A 361 12.01 -7.55 -10.59
C GLY A 361 10.85 -7.48 -11.59
N GLY A 362 10.48 -6.27 -12.03
CA GLY A 362 9.38 -6.06 -12.99
C GLY A 362 8.87 -4.62 -12.99
N GLU A 363 7.63 -4.41 -13.42
CA GLU A 363 6.99 -3.10 -13.41
C GLU A 363 6.65 -2.68 -11.97
N ALA A 364 7.06 -1.47 -11.60
CA ALA A 364 6.88 -0.88 -10.28
C ALA A 364 5.61 -0.03 -10.19
N HIS A 365 4.45 -0.53 -10.63
CA HIS A 365 3.19 0.24 -10.56
C HIS A 365 2.91 0.75 -9.16
N TRP A 366 3.24 -0.03 -8.13
CA TRP A 366 3.11 0.34 -6.73
C TRP A 366 3.96 1.55 -6.31
N LEU A 367 5.02 1.91 -7.05
CA LEU A 367 5.95 2.97 -6.67
C LEU A 367 5.27 4.34 -6.60
N VAL A 368 4.38 4.61 -7.54
CA VAL A 368 3.62 5.88 -7.60
C VAL A 368 2.15 5.62 -7.29
N GLU A 369 1.57 4.53 -7.80
CA GLU A 369 0.17 4.22 -7.51
C GLU A 369 -0.03 3.72 -6.06
N GLY A 370 1.03 3.43 -5.31
CA GLY A 370 0.94 3.16 -3.87
C GLY A 370 0.59 4.40 -3.05
N ILE A 371 0.88 5.59 -3.57
CA ILE A 371 0.66 6.88 -2.92
C ILE A 371 -0.68 7.44 -3.40
N GLU A 372 -1.67 7.47 -2.52
CA GLU A 372 -3.06 7.79 -2.89
C GLU A 372 -3.20 9.20 -3.49
N SER A 373 -2.45 10.18 -2.99
CA SER A 373 -2.47 11.57 -3.48
C SER A 373 -1.92 11.74 -4.91
N LEU A 374 -1.24 10.73 -5.46
CA LEU A 374 -0.67 10.76 -6.81
C LEU A 374 -1.49 9.96 -7.84
N ARG A 375 -2.62 9.38 -7.44
CA ARG A 375 -3.49 8.60 -8.32
C ARG A 375 -4.39 9.51 -9.15
N PRO A 376 -4.73 9.14 -10.41
CA PRO A 376 -5.78 9.82 -11.16
C PRO A 376 -7.09 9.87 -10.35
N GLY A 377 -7.65 11.07 -10.19
CA GLY A 377 -8.83 11.33 -9.36
C GLY A 377 -8.53 11.97 -8.00
N ALA A 378 -7.26 12.00 -7.56
CA ALA A 378 -6.86 12.75 -6.38
C ALA A 378 -6.92 14.28 -6.64
N PRO A 379 -7.04 15.12 -5.59
CA PRO A 379 -7.03 16.58 -5.75
C PRO A 379 -5.79 17.06 -6.52
N GLY A 380 -6.00 17.74 -7.66
CA GLY A 380 -4.92 18.24 -8.52
C GLY A 380 -4.32 17.21 -9.47
N VAL A 381 -4.75 15.95 -9.45
CA VAL A 381 -4.21 14.87 -10.29
C VAL A 381 -5.31 14.26 -11.16
N ASP A 382 -5.31 14.63 -12.45
CA ASP A 382 -6.36 14.23 -13.38
C ASP A 382 -6.05 12.98 -14.20
N SER A 383 -4.77 12.64 -14.36
CA SER A 383 -4.29 11.59 -15.26
C SER A 383 -3.01 10.97 -14.70
N ASN A 384 -2.34 10.08 -15.44
CA ASN A 384 -1.03 9.58 -15.00
C ASN A 384 0.11 10.61 -15.08
N ARG A 385 -0.15 11.79 -15.67
CA ARG A 385 0.81 12.89 -15.74
C ARG A 385 1.12 13.43 -14.35
N LEU A 386 2.40 13.42 -14.00
CA LEU A 386 2.93 14.09 -12.82
C LEU A 386 4.12 14.97 -13.23
N THR A 387 4.20 16.15 -12.61
CA THR A 387 5.27 17.14 -12.80
C THR A 387 6.14 17.22 -11.54
N ALA A 388 7.19 18.06 -11.57
CA ALA A 388 8.04 18.31 -10.40
C ALA A 388 7.27 18.80 -9.17
N GLU A 389 6.15 19.52 -9.35
CA GLU A 389 5.31 20.05 -8.27
C GLU A 389 4.66 18.95 -7.41
N HIS A 390 4.50 17.76 -7.98
CA HIS A 390 3.90 16.62 -7.29
C HIS A 390 4.93 15.86 -6.43
N ALA A 391 6.24 16.14 -6.58
CA ALA A 391 7.32 15.49 -5.85
C ALA A 391 7.76 16.35 -4.65
N SER A 392 7.02 16.25 -3.54
CA SER A 392 7.50 16.77 -2.25
C SER A 392 8.72 15.99 -1.77
N ASP A 393 9.50 16.56 -0.85
CA ASP A 393 10.69 15.88 -0.34
C ASP A 393 10.34 14.56 0.38
N ALA A 394 9.21 14.52 1.11
CA ALA A 394 8.70 13.29 1.73
C ALA A 394 8.35 12.21 0.69
N ILE A 395 7.64 12.57 -0.39
CA ILE A 395 7.32 11.64 -1.49
C ILE A 395 8.59 11.14 -2.18
N ALA A 396 9.57 12.04 -2.37
CA ALA A 396 10.84 11.69 -2.97
C ALA A 396 11.62 10.69 -2.10
N ASP A 397 11.63 10.90 -0.78
CA ASP A 397 12.27 9.98 0.17
C ASP A 397 11.57 8.63 0.23
N ASP A 398 10.24 8.60 0.30
CA ASP A 398 9.45 7.36 0.29
C ASP A 398 9.73 6.53 -0.98
N ILE A 399 9.74 7.17 -2.15
CA ILE A 399 10.04 6.52 -3.43
C ILE A 399 11.46 5.94 -3.43
N ARG A 400 12.46 6.67 -2.92
CA ARG A 400 13.84 6.17 -2.82
C ARG A 400 13.91 4.95 -1.90
N GLN A 401 13.29 5.02 -0.73
CA GLN A 401 13.31 3.94 0.26
C GLN A 401 12.59 2.69 -0.25
N GLU A 402 11.45 2.84 -0.93
CA GLU A 402 10.73 1.70 -1.50
C GLU A 402 11.47 1.06 -2.68
N ILE A 403 12.24 1.82 -3.47
CA ILE A 403 13.13 1.24 -4.47
C ILE A 403 14.23 0.44 -3.78
N LEU A 404 14.93 1.05 -2.81
CA LEU A 404 16.05 0.42 -2.09
C LEU A 404 15.62 -0.88 -1.40
N SER A 405 14.44 -0.92 -0.79
CA SER A 405 13.94 -2.10 -0.06
C SER A 405 13.54 -3.28 -0.95
N ARG A 406 13.47 -3.10 -2.27
CA ARG A 406 13.01 -4.10 -3.23
C ARG A 406 13.98 -4.36 -4.37
N LEU A 407 15.22 -3.89 -4.23
CA LEU A 407 16.25 -4.11 -5.23
C LEU A 407 16.48 -5.60 -5.45
N ARG A 408 16.71 -5.94 -6.72
CA ARG A 408 17.07 -7.26 -7.19
C ARG A 408 18.21 -7.14 -8.18
N ASP A 409 19.15 -8.08 -8.13
CA ASP A 409 20.20 -8.17 -9.14
C ASP A 409 19.65 -8.71 -10.47
N HIS A 410 20.54 -8.80 -11.47
CA HIS A 410 20.25 -9.34 -12.79
C HIS A 410 19.79 -10.80 -12.81
N THR A 411 20.02 -11.56 -11.72
CA THR A 411 19.55 -12.94 -11.54
C THR A 411 18.20 -13.00 -10.82
N GLY A 412 17.68 -11.85 -10.38
CA GLY A 412 16.41 -11.72 -9.66
C GLY A 412 16.53 -11.91 -8.15
N GLN A 413 17.75 -12.07 -7.61
CA GLN A 413 17.97 -12.23 -6.17
C GLN A 413 17.89 -10.87 -5.46
N PRO A 414 17.30 -10.80 -4.25
CA PRO A 414 17.24 -9.56 -3.48
C PRO A 414 18.63 -8.97 -3.22
N LEU A 415 18.77 -7.65 -3.39
CA LEU A 415 19.97 -6.89 -3.10
C LEU A 415 19.70 -5.95 -1.91
N PRO A 416 20.49 -6.01 -0.82
CA PRO A 416 20.34 -5.09 0.31
C PRO A 416 20.67 -3.63 -0.05
N GLU A 417 21.61 -3.44 -0.97
CA GLU A 417 22.02 -2.13 -1.50
C GLU A 417 22.43 -2.27 -2.97
N PRO A 418 22.36 -1.19 -3.77
CA PRO A 418 22.73 -1.26 -5.19
C PRO A 418 24.24 -1.52 -5.39
N GLY A 419 25.09 -1.07 -4.45
CA GLY A 419 26.54 -1.13 -4.59
C GLY A 419 27.02 -0.29 -5.77
N GLN A 420 27.76 -0.89 -6.71
CA GLN A 420 28.22 -0.23 -7.94
C GLN A 420 27.21 -0.33 -9.10
N ARG A 421 26.02 -0.88 -8.87
CA ARG A 421 25.03 -1.13 -9.93
C ARG A 421 24.12 0.07 -10.14
N TRP A 422 23.72 0.30 -11.39
CA TRP A 422 22.70 1.29 -11.71
C TRP A 422 21.31 0.68 -11.62
N PHE A 423 20.38 1.45 -11.06
CA PHE A 423 18.98 1.05 -11.00
C PHE A 423 18.31 1.22 -12.36
N LEU A 424 17.64 0.20 -12.86
CA LEU A 424 16.85 0.20 -14.09
C LEU A 424 15.37 0.00 -13.77
N GLU A 425 14.53 0.94 -14.24
CA GLU A 425 13.09 0.96 -14.04
C GLU A 425 12.35 1.05 -15.38
N LYS A 426 11.27 0.28 -15.51
CA LYS A 426 10.32 0.42 -16.60
C LYS A 426 8.92 0.14 -16.08
N THR A 427 8.10 1.18 -16.01
CA THR A 427 6.66 1.09 -15.81
C THR A 427 5.97 2.00 -16.83
N PRO A 428 4.99 1.52 -17.62
CA PRO A 428 4.40 2.31 -18.71
C PRO A 428 3.87 3.68 -18.28
N LYS A 429 3.28 3.80 -17.08
CA LYS A 429 2.75 5.06 -16.56
C LYS A 429 3.84 6.12 -16.32
N ASN A 430 5.08 5.71 -16.08
CA ASN A 430 6.20 6.61 -15.79
C ASN A 430 6.67 7.38 -17.04
N SER A 431 6.25 6.96 -18.23
CA SER A 431 6.39 7.72 -19.48
C SER A 431 5.78 9.13 -19.41
N LEU A 432 4.80 9.36 -18.53
CA LEU A 432 4.17 10.67 -18.33
C LEU A 432 4.69 11.40 -17.09
N ARG A 433 5.82 10.96 -16.52
CA ARG A 433 6.31 11.41 -15.20
C ARG A 433 7.78 11.82 -15.21
N ILE A 434 8.34 12.14 -16.38
CA ILE A 434 9.75 12.51 -16.52
C ILE A 434 10.13 13.70 -15.62
N PRO A 435 9.38 14.82 -15.56
CA PRO A 435 9.73 15.94 -14.68
C PRO A 435 9.61 15.59 -13.19
N PHE A 436 8.67 14.70 -12.83
CA PHE A 436 8.51 14.19 -11.48
C PHE A 436 9.72 13.36 -11.04
N PHE A 437 10.14 12.38 -11.86
CA PHE A 437 11.34 11.59 -11.56
C PHE A 437 12.63 12.39 -11.65
N ASN A 438 12.72 13.40 -12.51
CA ASN A 438 13.87 14.30 -12.55
C ASN A 438 13.98 15.17 -11.27
N ARG A 439 12.84 15.51 -10.62
CA ARG A 439 12.85 16.19 -9.32
C ARG A 439 13.33 15.27 -8.19
N ILE A 440 12.95 13.99 -8.23
CA ILE A 440 13.35 12.98 -7.23
C ILE A 440 14.80 12.53 -7.44
N PHE A 441 15.21 12.38 -8.69
CA PHE A 441 16.53 11.91 -9.10
C PHE A 441 17.12 12.92 -10.10
N PRO A 442 17.79 13.97 -9.60
CA PRO A 442 18.34 15.05 -10.45
C PRO A 442 19.39 14.58 -11.45
N ASP A 443 19.90 13.36 -11.34
CA ASP A 443 20.89 12.71 -12.20
C ASP A 443 20.33 11.52 -13.01
N ALA A 444 19.01 11.26 -12.95
CA ALA A 444 18.38 10.16 -13.69
C ALA A 444 18.61 10.20 -15.20
N ARG A 445 18.85 9.05 -15.83
CA ARG A 445 18.97 8.93 -17.28
C ARG A 445 17.71 8.29 -17.87
N PHE A 446 17.30 8.73 -19.05
CA PHE A 446 16.08 8.25 -19.71
C PHE A 446 16.41 7.55 -21.03
N VAL A 447 15.89 6.34 -21.22
CA VAL A 447 15.96 5.64 -22.50
C VAL A 447 14.58 5.72 -23.15
N PHE A 448 14.47 6.52 -24.20
CA PHE A 448 13.23 6.73 -24.93
C PHE A 448 13.09 5.72 -26.07
N LEU A 449 12.18 4.76 -25.91
CA LEU A 449 11.82 3.82 -26.95
C LEU A 449 10.56 4.27 -27.68
N TRP A 450 10.63 4.38 -29.00
CA TRP A 450 9.46 4.63 -29.84
C TRP A 450 9.30 3.56 -30.93
N ARG A 451 8.07 3.41 -31.42
CA ARG A 451 7.68 2.44 -32.44
C ARG A 451 6.82 3.12 -33.49
N ASP A 452 6.96 2.69 -34.74
CA ASP A 452 6.16 3.15 -35.87
C ASP A 452 4.66 3.21 -35.50
N PRO A 453 3.96 4.33 -35.76
CA PRO A 453 2.58 4.51 -35.34
C PRO A 453 1.65 3.45 -35.92
N ARG A 454 1.88 2.95 -37.14
CA ARG A 454 1.01 1.95 -37.76
C ARG A 454 0.99 0.67 -36.94
N GLU A 455 2.18 0.18 -36.61
CA GLU A 455 2.32 -1.03 -35.80
C GLU A 455 1.87 -0.82 -34.35
N ASN A 456 2.24 0.33 -33.77
CA ASN A 456 1.97 0.57 -32.37
C ASN A 456 0.48 0.81 -32.12
N ILE A 457 -0.19 1.61 -32.95
CA ILE A 457 -1.64 1.86 -32.85
C ILE A 457 -2.40 0.54 -33.02
N SER A 458 -2.03 -0.30 -33.99
CA SER A 458 -2.62 -1.63 -34.13
C SER A 458 -2.47 -2.44 -32.83
N SER A 459 -1.30 -2.42 -32.20
CA SER A 459 -1.08 -3.15 -30.95
C SER A 459 -1.86 -2.57 -29.77
N ILE A 460 -2.08 -1.26 -29.73
CA ILE A 460 -2.93 -0.59 -28.74
C ILE A 460 -4.39 -1.01 -28.95
N ILE A 461 -4.90 -0.99 -30.19
CA ILE A 461 -6.26 -1.46 -30.53
C ILE A 461 -6.47 -2.91 -30.05
N GLU A 462 -5.53 -3.81 -30.35
CA GLU A 462 -5.60 -5.20 -29.90
C GLU A 462 -5.61 -5.32 -28.37
N ALA A 463 -4.79 -4.53 -27.67
CA ALA A 463 -4.76 -4.52 -26.20
C ALA A 463 -6.08 -4.04 -25.59
N TRP A 464 -6.74 -3.05 -26.19
CA TRP A 464 -8.08 -2.62 -25.78
C TRP A 464 -9.13 -3.70 -26.02
N ARG A 465 -9.12 -4.34 -27.20
CA ARG A 465 -10.07 -5.41 -27.55
C ARG A 465 -9.93 -6.65 -26.67
N SER A 466 -8.71 -6.99 -26.25
CA SER A 466 -8.49 -8.19 -25.43
C SER A 466 -9.08 -8.09 -24.02
N GLY A 467 -9.30 -6.88 -23.51
CA GLY A 467 -9.77 -6.63 -22.14
C GLY A 467 -8.74 -6.96 -21.04
N GLN A 468 -7.60 -7.56 -21.39
CA GLN A 468 -6.54 -7.93 -20.43
C GLN A 468 -5.75 -6.71 -19.91
N TRP A 469 -5.90 -5.56 -20.56
CA TRP A 469 -5.15 -4.33 -20.26
C TRP A 469 -6.02 -3.25 -19.58
N ARG A 470 -7.21 -3.61 -19.11
CA ARG A 470 -8.14 -2.72 -18.39
C ARG A 470 -7.48 -2.25 -17.09
N THR A 471 -6.97 -1.03 -17.10
CA THR A 471 -6.21 -0.44 -15.98
C THR A 471 -7.14 0.37 -15.07
N TYR A 472 -8.15 1.02 -15.64
CA TYR A 472 -9.15 1.77 -14.88
C TYR A 472 -10.54 1.20 -15.19
N PRO A 473 -11.14 0.42 -14.27
CA PRO A 473 -12.44 -0.20 -14.51
C PRO A 473 -13.57 0.82 -14.60
N LYS A 474 -13.40 1.98 -13.94
CA LYS A 474 -14.34 3.10 -13.96
C LYS A 474 -13.54 4.42 -13.88
N LEU A 475 -13.94 5.39 -14.69
CA LEU A 475 -13.41 6.75 -14.66
C LEU A 475 -14.57 7.74 -14.77
N ASP A 476 -14.53 8.81 -13.97
CA ASP A 476 -15.60 9.81 -13.96
C ASP A 476 -15.56 10.65 -15.25
N GLY A 477 -16.63 10.57 -16.04
CA GLY A 477 -16.75 11.26 -17.33
C GLY A 477 -16.24 10.46 -18.53
N PHE A 478 -16.09 9.13 -18.41
CA PHE A 478 -15.82 8.24 -19.54
C PHE A 478 -16.60 6.94 -19.39
N ASP A 479 -17.23 6.51 -20.48
CA ASP A 479 -18.13 5.37 -20.50
C ASP A 479 -17.34 4.07 -20.69
N GLY A 480 -17.38 3.20 -19.69
CA GLY A 480 -16.70 1.91 -19.68
C GLY A 480 -15.25 1.95 -19.15
N PRO A 481 -14.52 0.83 -19.24
CA PRO A 481 -13.17 0.72 -18.70
C PRO A 481 -12.14 1.36 -19.64
N TRP A 482 -11.09 1.95 -19.05
CA TRP A 482 -9.91 2.43 -19.79
C TRP A 482 -8.75 1.43 -19.73
N SER A 483 -8.05 1.25 -20.87
CA SER A 483 -6.91 0.35 -20.96
C SER A 483 -5.56 1.09 -21.01
N MET A 484 -4.56 0.49 -20.35
CA MET A 484 -3.18 0.98 -20.24
C MET A 484 -3.08 2.34 -19.50
N LEU A 485 -1.99 3.08 -19.74
CA LEU A 485 -1.79 4.39 -19.12
C LEU A 485 -2.84 5.42 -19.60
N LEU A 486 -3.05 6.44 -18.78
CA LEU A 486 -4.06 7.48 -18.93
C LEU A 486 -3.37 8.84 -19.17
N PRO A 487 -3.26 9.32 -20.43
CA PRO A 487 -2.72 10.63 -20.74
C PRO A 487 -3.63 11.80 -20.33
N PRO A 488 -3.10 13.02 -20.15
CA PRO A 488 -3.92 14.22 -19.94
C PRO A 488 -4.95 14.45 -21.05
N GLY A 489 -6.16 14.88 -20.68
CA GLY A 489 -7.24 15.16 -21.63
C GLY A 489 -8.06 13.93 -22.06
N TRP A 490 -7.89 12.78 -21.37
CA TRP A 490 -8.56 11.52 -21.69
C TRP A 490 -10.09 11.59 -21.72
N ARG A 491 -10.72 12.48 -20.94
CA ARG A 491 -12.20 12.67 -20.97
C ARG A 491 -12.71 13.08 -22.35
N GLY A 492 -11.92 13.84 -23.11
CA GLY A 492 -12.29 14.26 -24.46
C GLY A 492 -12.40 13.09 -25.45
N MET A 493 -11.89 11.91 -25.07
CA MET A 493 -11.98 10.69 -25.86
C MET A 493 -13.26 9.89 -25.59
N ASN A 494 -14.12 10.33 -24.67
CA ASN A 494 -15.36 9.61 -24.40
C ASN A 494 -16.23 9.51 -25.66
N GLY A 495 -16.76 8.32 -25.94
CA GLY A 495 -17.57 8.03 -27.12
C GLY A 495 -16.82 8.04 -28.47
N ARG A 496 -15.49 8.24 -28.49
CA ARG A 496 -14.70 8.21 -29.73
C ARG A 496 -14.48 6.78 -30.22
N PRO A 497 -14.35 6.57 -31.54
CA PRO A 497 -13.94 5.28 -32.10
C PRO A 497 -12.61 4.81 -31.52
N LEU A 498 -12.46 3.49 -31.29
CA LEU A 498 -11.26 2.92 -30.67
C LEU A 498 -9.96 3.27 -31.41
N ALA A 499 -9.99 3.37 -32.73
CA ALA A 499 -8.82 3.77 -33.50
C ALA A 499 -8.38 5.21 -33.20
N GLU A 500 -9.32 6.14 -33.01
CA GLU A 500 -9.02 7.51 -32.57
C GLU A 500 -8.44 7.52 -31.16
N ILE A 501 -9.01 6.74 -30.23
CA ILE A 501 -8.49 6.61 -28.86
C ILE A 501 -7.05 6.07 -28.89
N ALA A 502 -6.79 5.04 -29.69
CA ALA A 502 -5.48 4.41 -29.79
C ALA A 502 -4.43 5.33 -30.42
N ALA A 503 -4.78 6.02 -31.51
CA ALA A 503 -3.94 7.03 -32.14
C ALA A 503 -3.65 8.20 -31.19
N TRP A 504 -4.65 8.67 -30.46
CA TRP A 504 -4.50 9.71 -29.47
C TRP A 504 -3.62 9.28 -28.28
N GLN A 505 -3.77 8.07 -27.76
CA GLN A 505 -2.89 7.52 -26.73
C GLN A 505 -1.43 7.47 -27.20
N TRP A 506 -1.19 7.03 -28.43
CA TRP A 506 0.15 7.01 -29.03
C TRP A 506 0.73 8.43 -29.16
N ASP A 507 -0.04 9.35 -29.74
CA ASP A 507 0.37 10.74 -29.98
C ASP A 507 0.69 11.45 -28.66
N ARG A 508 -0.27 11.51 -27.73
CA ARG A 508 -0.12 12.24 -26.47
C ARG A 508 1.04 11.72 -25.65
N THR A 509 1.23 10.40 -25.59
CA THR A 509 2.33 9.83 -24.80
C THR A 509 3.67 10.20 -25.39
N ASN A 510 3.87 10.01 -26.70
CA ASN A 510 5.14 10.34 -27.35
C ASN A 510 5.43 11.85 -27.35
N ALA A 511 4.42 12.69 -27.59
CA ALA A 511 4.56 14.14 -27.54
C ALA A 511 5.00 14.61 -26.15
N HIS A 512 4.37 14.10 -25.08
CA HIS A 512 4.78 14.43 -23.71
C HIS A 512 6.19 13.95 -23.37
N ILE A 513 6.57 12.74 -23.78
CA ILE A 513 7.94 12.25 -23.58
C ILE A 513 8.93 13.18 -24.28
N LEU A 514 8.71 13.50 -25.56
CA LEU A 514 9.55 14.40 -26.34
C LEU A 514 9.69 15.77 -25.68
N ASP A 515 8.57 16.39 -25.35
CA ASP A 515 8.55 17.73 -24.75
C ASP A 515 9.27 17.77 -23.40
N ASP A 516 9.18 16.71 -22.60
CA ASP A 516 9.85 16.64 -21.31
C ASP A 516 11.36 16.33 -21.45
N LEU A 517 11.75 15.43 -22.35
CA LEU A 517 13.16 15.09 -22.60
C LEU A 517 13.93 16.24 -23.26
N GLN A 518 13.30 17.00 -24.15
CA GLN A 518 13.92 18.17 -24.81
C GLN A 518 14.26 19.30 -23.81
N ARG A 519 13.69 19.28 -22.60
CA ARG A 519 14.05 20.20 -21.51
C ARG A 519 15.25 19.73 -20.70
N LEU A 520 15.70 18.50 -20.89
CA LEU A 520 16.89 17.93 -20.24
C LEU A 520 18.11 18.08 -21.14
N GLY A 521 19.30 18.04 -20.55
CA GLY A 521 20.55 17.97 -21.31
C GLY A 521 20.62 16.71 -22.18
N ALA A 522 21.26 16.80 -23.34
CA ALA A 522 21.38 15.68 -24.29
C ALA A 522 22.12 14.47 -23.69
N GLU A 523 22.95 14.68 -22.66
CA GLU A 523 23.63 13.63 -21.90
C GLU A 523 22.70 12.83 -20.98
N ARG A 524 21.45 13.26 -20.81
CA ARG A 524 20.48 12.65 -19.88
C ARG A 524 19.51 11.70 -20.56
N TRP A 525 19.51 11.60 -21.88
CA TRP A 525 18.63 10.66 -22.56
C TRP A 525 19.16 10.16 -23.90
N ALA A 526 18.72 8.97 -24.28
CA ALA A 526 19.02 8.36 -25.57
C ALA A 526 17.76 7.77 -26.19
N VAL A 527 17.77 7.63 -27.52
CA VAL A 527 16.62 7.18 -28.31
C VAL A 527 16.87 5.78 -28.85
N VAL A 528 15.80 4.99 -28.84
CA VAL A 528 15.75 3.67 -29.45
C VAL A 528 14.54 3.61 -30.36
N GLU A 529 14.77 3.30 -31.62
CA GLU A 529 13.69 2.90 -32.52
C GLU A 529 13.49 1.39 -32.38
N TYR A 530 12.25 0.96 -32.10
CA TYR A 530 11.92 -0.45 -31.93
C TYR A 530 12.32 -1.32 -33.13
N ALA A 531 12.21 -0.79 -34.35
CA ALA A 531 12.62 -1.48 -35.57
C ALA A 531 14.13 -1.78 -35.59
N ASN A 532 14.96 -0.87 -35.09
CA ASN A 532 16.41 -1.07 -34.99
C ASN A 532 16.77 -2.07 -33.89
N LEU A 533 16.05 -2.04 -32.76
CA LEU A 533 16.20 -3.04 -31.69
C LEU A 533 15.91 -4.46 -32.19
N LEU A 534 14.93 -4.65 -33.07
CA LEU A 534 14.63 -5.96 -33.65
C LEU A 534 15.60 -6.36 -34.76
N ARG A 535 16.01 -5.42 -35.61
CA ARG A 535 16.89 -5.69 -36.77
C ARG A 535 18.31 -6.02 -36.35
N ASP A 536 18.85 -5.25 -35.41
CA ASP A 536 20.20 -5.42 -34.87
C ASP A 536 20.22 -5.11 -33.37
N PRO A 537 19.80 -6.08 -32.53
CA PRO A 537 19.79 -5.93 -31.08
C PRO A 537 21.17 -5.62 -30.52
N ALA A 538 22.22 -6.27 -31.03
CA ALA A 538 23.58 -6.15 -30.52
C ALA A 538 24.12 -4.72 -30.73
N ALA A 539 24.04 -4.19 -31.95
CA ALA A 539 24.49 -2.82 -32.22
C ALA A 539 23.64 -1.77 -31.49
N THR A 540 22.34 -2.01 -31.38
CA THR A 540 21.42 -1.09 -30.66
C THR A 540 21.74 -1.03 -29.17
N VAL A 541 21.94 -2.19 -28.53
CA VAL A 541 22.28 -2.25 -27.10
C VAL A 541 23.71 -1.76 -26.85
N ALA A 542 24.67 -2.00 -27.75
CA ALA A 542 26.02 -1.45 -27.63
C ALA A 542 26.02 0.09 -27.57
N ARG A 543 25.26 0.76 -28.45
CA ARG A 543 25.10 2.23 -28.41
C ARG A 543 24.44 2.73 -27.12
N LEU A 544 23.45 2.00 -26.62
CA LEU A 544 22.83 2.32 -25.33
C LEU A 544 23.80 2.15 -24.17
N CYS A 545 24.59 1.09 -24.16
CA CYS A 545 25.63 0.84 -23.16
C CYS A 545 26.69 1.96 -23.18
N GLU A 546 27.10 2.43 -24.36
CA GLU A 546 27.99 3.59 -24.48
C GLU A 546 27.39 4.85 -23.83
N PHE A 547 26.14 5.18 -24.18
CA PHE A 547 25.41 6.31 -23.57
C PHE A 547 25.28 6.17 -22.04
N LEU A 548 24.88 4.99 -21.57
CA LEU A 548 24.68 4.71 -20.15
C LEU A 548 26.01 4.52 -19.40
N ARG A 549 27.15 4.48 -20.10
CA ARG A 549 28.48 4.15 -19.56
C ARG A 549 28.50 2.79 -18.87
N LEU A 550 27.79 1.82 -19.44
CA LEU A 550 27.73 0.43 -19.00
C LEU A 550 28.66 -0.42 -19.86
N PRO A 551 29.49 -1.30 -19.28
CA PRO A 551 30.15 -2.33 -20.07
C PRO A 551 29.12 -3.35 -20.59
N VAL A 552 29.35 -3.88 -21.79
CA VAL A 552 28.66 -5.10 -22.24
C VAL A 552 29.35 -6.28 -21.57
N ASP A 553 28.86 -6.66 -20.39
CA ASP A 553 29.39 -7.80 -19.65
C ASP A 553 29.00 -9.15 -20.29
N SER A 554 29.54 -10.24 -19.74
CA SER A 554 29.33 -11.59 -20.29
C SER A 554 27.85 -12.00 -20.31
N ALA A 555 27.06 -11.59 -19.33
CA ALA A 555 25.65 -11.93 -19.24
C ALA A 555 24.81 -11.18 -20.29
N LEU A 556 25.11 -9.89 -20.51
CA LEU A 556 24.49 -9.12 -21.58
C LEU A 556 24.95 -9.59 -22.97
N ALA A 557 26.23 -9.93 -23.14
CA ALA A 557 26.75 -10.49 -24.39
C ALA A 557 26.08 -11.83 -24.73
N GLU A 558 25.93 -12.73 -23.75
CA GLU A 558 25.20 -13.99 -23.91
C GLU A 558 23.74 -13.73 -24.32
N ARG A 559 23.06 -12.79 -23.67
CA ARG A 559 21.68 -12.40 -24.02
C ARG A 559 21.55 -11.89 -25.46
N LEU A 560 22.58 -11.24 -25.99
CA LEU A 560 22.62 -10.69 -27.34
C LEU A 560 23.14 -11.67 -28.40
N SER A 561 23.67 -12.83 -27.98
CA SER A 561 24.23 -13.84 -28.91
C SER A 561 23.19 -14.58 -29.74
N ALA A 562 21.92 -14.49 -29.36
CA ALA A 562 20.78 -15.12 -30.03
C ALA A 562 19.65 -14.09 -30.30
N PRO A 563 18.73 -14.37 -31.24
CA PRO A 563 17.55 -13.53 -31.45
C PRO A 563 16.79 -13.30 -30.14
N LEU A 564 16.40 -12.04 -29.88
CA LEU A 564 15.69 -11.71 -28.65
C LEU A 564 14.34 -12.45 -28.59
N PRO A 565 14.03 -13.19 -27.50
CA PRO A 565 12.77 -13.89 -27.38
C PRO A 565 11.60 -12.90 -27.24
N PRO A 566 10.37 -13.32 -27.57
CA PRO A 566 9.18 -12.52 -27.29
C PRO A 566 9.12 -12.14 -25.81
N SER A 567 8.79 -10.88 -25.51
CA SER A 567 8.65 -10.44 -24.12
C SER A 567 7.46 -11.11 -23.42
N ARG A 568 7.47 -11.17 -22.08
CA ARG A 568 6.40 -11.79 -21.25
C ARG A 568 4.97 -11.25 -21.50
N TYR A 569 4.85 -10.09 -22.12
CA TYR A 569 3.58 -9.39 -22.38
C TYR A 569 3.20 -9.34 -23.86
N THR A 570 3.84 -10.18 -24.69
CA THR A 570 3.54 -10.32 -26.11
C THR A 570 2.22 -11.07 -26.28
N LEU A 571 1.18 -10.39 -26.80
CA LEU A 571 -0.13 -11.01 -27.03
C LEU A 571 -0.11 -11.96 -28.23
N THR A 572 0.63 -11.60 -29.26
CA THR A 572 0.78 -12.32 -30.53
C THR A 572 2.16 -11.98 -31.10
N ALA A 573 2.79 -12.94 -31.76
CA ALA A 573 4.16 -12.78 -32.25
C ALA A 573 4.30 -11.54 -33.18
N PRO A 574 5.40 -10.77 -33.10
CA PRO A 574 5.65 -9.66 -34.01
C PRO A 574 5.77 -10.17 -35.46
N ALA A 575 5.09 -9.53 -36.40
CA ALA A 575 5.25 -9.75 -37.83
C ALA A 575 5.09 -8.41 -38.57
N ALA A 576 5.93 -8.15 -39.59
CA ALA A 576 6.07 -6.85 -40.25
C ALA A 576 4.75 -6.28 -40.80
N ASP A 577 3.84 -7.16 -41.24
CA ASP A 577 2.57 -6.75 -41.85
C ASP A 577 1.35 -7.02 -40.96
N LYS A 578 1.56 -7.40 -39.70
CA LYS A 578 0.47 -7.73 -38.77
C LYS A 578 -0.53 -6.59 -38.60
N TRP A 579 -0.04 -5.36 -38.60
CA TRP A 579 -0.88 -4.18 -38.45
C TRP A 579 -1.87 -4.00 -39.60
N ARG A 580 -1.61 -4.61 -40.78
CA ARG A 580 -2.52 -4.54 -41.92
C ARG A 580 -3.90 -5.13 -41.62
N THR A 581 -4.00 -6.03 -40.65
CA THR A 581 -5.30 -6.53 -40.14
C THR A 581 -6.21 -5.43 -39.58
N ASN A 582 -5.65 -4.29 -39.16
CA ASN A 582 -6.38 -3.11 -38.70
C ASN A 582 -6.19 -1.90 -39.64
N GLU A 583 -5.64 -2.07 -40.85
CA GLU A 583 -5.30 -0.98 -41.77
C GLU A 583 -6.47 -0.05 -42.06
N ALA A 584 -7.65 -0.60 -42.35
CA ALA A 584 -8.85 0.17 -42.64
C ALA A 584 -9.28 1.09 -41.48
N GLN A 585 -8.92 0.75 -40.24
CA GLN A 585 -9.21 1.56 -39.05
C GLN A 585 -8.08 2.53 -38.73
N ILE A 586 -6.84 2.20 -39.09
CA ILE A 586 -5.64 2.99 -38.79
C ILE A 586 -5.42 4.08 -39.83
N ALA A 587 -5.60 3.78 -41.12
CA ALA A 587 -5.34 4.73 -42.21
C ALA A 587 -6.04 6.10 -42.02
N PRO A 588 -7.32 6.18 -41.60
CA PRO A 588 -7.98 7.47 -41.38
C PRO A 588 -7.40 8.30 -40.21
N VAL A 589 -6.78 7.66 -39.22
CA VAL A 589 -6.24 8.32 -38.02
C VAL A 589 -4.74 8.61 -38.11
N LEU A 590 -4.02 8.09 -39.10
CA LEU A 590 -2.59 8.39 -39.28
C LEU A 590 -2.28 9.89 -39.44
N PRO A 591 -3.08 10.69 -40.18
CA PRO A 591 -2.82 12.13 -40.26
C PRO A 591 -2.83 12.83 -38.90
N SER A 592 -3.61 12.34 -37.92
CA SER A 592 -3.70 12.96 -36.59
C SER A 592 -2.43 12.79 -35.74
N VAL A 593 -1.56 11.85 -36.11
CA VAL A 593 -0.32 11.55 -35.38
C VAL A 593 0.94 11.98 -36.14
N GLN A 594 0.78 12.50 -37.36
CA GLN A 594 1.87 12.80 -38.28
C GLN A 594 2.89 13.78 -37.71
N ALA A 595 2.43 14.86 -37.05
CA ALA A 595 3.33 15.87 -36.48
C ALA A 595 4.27 15.27 -35.41
N THR A 596 3.75 14.42 -34.52
CA THR A 596 4.57 13.72 -33.52
C THR A 596 5.46 12.68 -34.19
N TRP A 597 4.98 11.98 -35.22
CA TRP A 597 5.78 11.03 -35.97
C TRP A 597 6.97 11.68 -36.69
N ASP A 598 6.78 12.85 -37.30
CA ASP A 598 7.85 13.61 -37.94
C ASP A 598 8.94 14.02 -36.93
N ARG A 599 8.52 14.48 -35.73
CA ARG A 599 9.45 14.78 -34.64
C ARG A 599 10.26 13.56 -34.22
N LEU A 600 9.63 12.38 -34.12
CA LEU A 600 10.32 11.14 -33.76
C LEU A 600 11.32 10.69 -34.84
N ARG A 601 10.95 10.79 -36.13
CA ARG A 601 11.85 10.42 -37.24
C ARG A 601 13.07 11.32 -37.31
N ALA A 602 12.96 12.57 -36.87
CA ALA A 602 14.07 13.53 -36.82
C ALA A 602 15.08 13.26 -35.67
N LEU A 603 14.78 12.31 -34.76
CA LEU A 603 15.70 11.89 -33.70
C LEU A 603 16.68 10.78 -34.13
N SER A 604 16.44 10.19 -35.30
CA SER A 604 17.13 9.00 -35.83
C SER A 604 18.52 9.30 -36.35
#